data_AF-A0A7C6Z3L0-F1
#
_entry.id   AF-A0A7C6Z3L0-F1
#
_cell.length_a   1.000
_cell.length_b   1.000
_cell.length_c   1.000
_cell.angle_alpha   90.00
_cell.angle_beta   90.00
_cell.angle_gamma   90.00
#
_symmetry.space_group_name_H-M   'P 1'
#
loop_
_entity.id
_entity.type
_entity.pdbx_description
1 polymer ?
#
loop_
_entity_poly.entity_id
_entity_poly.type
_entity_poly.pdbx_seq_one_letter_code
_entity_poly.pdbx_strand_id
1 'polypeptide(L)'
;MKKVFYLIMSAVIAITLVGCSSDSSAPQKVETPKADTPAQKEEPQQVPTPPAEPAVKTYKDGMHKVGTDIPAGEYVLMSNSFMSYFEVANDSKGTLDSIIANDNFYTRSIVTVKDGQYLKLQGCKAYAFVDAPKVEIKDGFLPEGMYKVGVDIPAGEYKVIPEGMGYVEVSSNSTHDLMSIVSNDNLTGESYITVQDGQYLKLSGAKLKLN
;
A
#
# COMPACT_ATOMS: atom_id res chain seq x y z
N MET A 1 0.68 -14.71 33.43
CA MET A 1 0.43 -13.26 33.26
C MET A 1 -0.56 -13.09 32.12
N LYS A 2 -1.64 -12.31 32.27
CA LYS A 2 -2.54 -12.02 31.15
C LYS A 2 -1.94 -10.87 30.34
N LYS A 3 -1.69 -11.06 29.04
CA LYS A 3 -1.37 -9.95 28.14
C LYS A 3 -2.67 -9.20 27.84
N VAL A 4 -2.67 -7.89 28.01
CA VAL A 4 -3.79 -7.03 27.57
C VAL A 4 -3.47 -6.62 26.14
N PHE A 5 -4.23 -7.13 25.17
CA PHE A 5 -4.16 -6.66 23.79
C PHE A 5 -4.90 -5.33 23.69
N TYR A 6 -4.19 -4.28 23.28
CA TYR A 6 -4.77 -2.99 22.94
C TYR A 6 -4.93 -2.93 21.42
N LEU A 7 -6.18 -2.83 20.95
CA LEU A 7 -6.49 -2.59 19.55
C LEU A 7 -6.15 -1.13 19.23
N ILE A 8 -5.31 -0.88 18.21
CA ILE A 8 -5.06 0.49 17.73
C ILE A 8 -6.28 0.92 16.89
N MET A 9 -7.28 1.46 17.59
CA MET A 9 -8.56 1.92 17.01
C MET A 9 -8.38 3.23 16.21
N SER A 10 -7.83 3.13 15.00
CA SER A 10 -7.93 4.18 13.97
C SER A 10 -9.36 4.24 13.43
N ALA A 11 -10.26 4.89 14.18
CA ALA A 11 -11.70 4.85 13.92
C ALA A 11 -12.17 5.90 12.89
N VAL A 12 -12.71 5.44 11.76
CA VAL A 12 -13.47 6.27 10.80
C VAL A 12 -14.75 5.53 10.40
N ILE A 13 -15.86 6.27 10.31
CA ILE A 13 -17.20 5.72 9.98
C ILE A 13 -17.50 6.01 8.51
N ALA A 14 -17.80 4.97 7.73
CA ALA A 14 -18.24 5.09 6.35
C ALA A 14 -19.78 5.14 6.26
N ILE A 15 -20.32 6.17 5.58
CA ILE A 15 -21.73 6.25 5.18
C ILE A 15 -21.76 6.24 3.64
N THR A 16 -22.33 5.20 3.05
CA THR A 16 -22.49 5.07 1.59
C THR A 16 -23.94 5.33 1.18
N LEU A 17 -24.13 6.20 0.18
CA LEU A 17 -25.37 6.30 -0.59
C LEU A 17 -25.09 5.90 -2.05
N VAL A 18 -26.11 5.33 -2.69
CA VAL A 18 -26.00 4.57 -3.94
C VAL A 18 -26.51 5.38 -5.13
N GLY A 19 -25.87 5.24 -6.30
CA GLY A 19 -26.56 5.46 -7.57
C GLY A 19 -25.68 5.85 -8.76
N CYS A 20 -25.52 4.95 -9.71
CA CYS A 20 -25.36 5.25 -11.14
C CYS A 20 -25.97 4.10 -11.96
N SER A 21 -26.72 4.44 -13.01
CA SER A 21 -27.31 3.49 -13.97
C SER A 21 -26.67 3.67 -15.34
N SER A 22 -26.66 2.61 -16.17
CA SER A 22 -26.10 2.67 -17.52
C SER A 22 -26.71 1.63 -18.46
N ASP A 23 -27.14 2.09 -19.64
CA ASP A 23 -27.38 1.29 -20.86
C ASP A 23 -26.62 2.01 -22.00
N SER A 24 -25.83 1.33 -22.84
CA SER A 24 -26.25 0.48 -23.98
C SER A 24 -26.92 1.32 -25.09
N SER A 25 -26.53 1.28 -26.37
CA SER A 25 -26.07 0.16 -27.19
C SER A 25 -25.36 0.64 -28.50
N ALA A 26 -24.97 -0.29 -29.38
CA ALA A 26 -24.47 -0.01 -30.75
C ALA A 26 -25.24 -0.84 -31.80
N PRO A 27 -25.16 -0.49 -33.11
CA PRO A 27 -24.85 -1.56 -34.08
C PRO A 27 -24.04 -1.17 -35.37
N GLN A 28 -23.64 -2.25 -36.05
CA GLN A 28 -23.12 -2.47 -37.42
C GLN A 28 -24.06 -2.01 -38.58
N LYS A 29 -23.79 -2.11 -39.91
CA LYS A 29 -22.63 -2.36 -40.84
C LYS A 29 -23.19 -2.46 -42.29
N VAL A 30 -22.56 -1.90 -43.34
CA VAL A 30 -22.77 -2.30 -44.77
C VAL A 30 -21.51 -2.03 -45.62
N GLU A 31 -21.29 -2.79 -46.71
CA GLU A 31 -20.20 -2.65 -47.71
C GLU A 31 -20.80 -2.61 -49.16
N THR A 32 -20.14 -2.50 -50.33
CA THR A 32 -18.74 -2.60 -50.85
C THR A 32 -18.75 -1.85 -52.25
N PRO A 33 -17.94 -2.13 -53.31
CA PRO A 33 -16.49 -2.36 -53.48
C PRO A 33 -15.85 -1.45 -54.58
N LYS A 34 -14.53 -1.60 -54.86
CA LYS A 34 -13.95 -2.07 -56.16
C LYS A 34 -12.54 -1.50 -56.50
N ALA A 35 -11.78 -2.31 -57.23
CA ALA A 35 -10.62 -2.01 -58.10
C ALA A 35 -9.21 -2.13 -57.49
N ASP A 36 -8.37 -2.88 -58.20
CA ASP A 36 -7.03 -3.31 -57.80
C ASP A 36 -5.92 -2.42 -58.37
N THR A 37 -4.80 -2.32 -57.65
CA THR A 37 -3.46 -2.07 -58.21
C THR A 37 -2.41 -2.60 -57.22
N PRO A 38 -1.55 -3.57 -57.59
CA PRO A 38 -0.56 -4.13 -56.69
C PRO A 38 0.67 -3.21 -56.54
N ALA A 39 0.60 -2.27 -55.59
CA ALA A 39 1.79 -1.52 -55.15
C ALA A 39 2.65 -2.42 -54.24
N GLN A 40 3.93 -2.59 -54.59
CA GLN A 40 4.89 -3.36 -53.79
C GLN A 40 5.20 -2.60 -52.50
N LYS A 41 4.59 -3.03 -51.40
CA LYS A 41 4.78 -2.45 -50.06
C LYS A 41 6.09 -2.95 -49.46
N GLU A 42 7.04 -2.05 -49.24
CA GLU A 42 8.24 -2.35 -48.45
C GLU A 42 7.85 -2.70 -47.01
N GLU A 43 8.47 -3.76 -46.48
CA GLU A 43 8.19 -4.24 -45.13
C GLU A 43 8.90 -3.33 -44.10
N PRO A 44 8.17 -2.72 -43.14
CA PRO A 44 8.81 -1.91 -42.11
C PRO A 44 9.76 -2.76 -41.27
N GLN A 45 11.05 -2.43 -41.31
CA GLN A 45 12.06 -3.11 -40.51
C GLN A 45 11.67 -3.09 -39.03
N GLN A 46 11.54 -4.26 -38.43
CA GLN A 46 11.21 -4.38 -37.01
C GLN A 46 12.38 -3.85 -36.18
N VAL A 47 12.22 -2.65 -35.63
CA VAL A 47 13.09 -2.15 -34.56
C VAL A 47 12.96 -3.15 -33.40
N PRO A 48 14.06 -3.74 -32.90
CA PRO A 48 13.97 -4.77 -31.87
C PRO A 48 13.38 -4.17 -30.60
N THR A 49 12.20 -4.66 -30.21
CA THR A 49 11.57 -4.32 -28.93
C THR A 49 12.55 -4.62 -27.79
N PRO A 50 12.77 -3.69 -26.84
CA PRO A 50 13.55 -3.99 -25.64
C PRO A 50 13.01 -5.23 -24.92
N PRO A 51 13.86 -6.07 -24.31
CA PRO A 51 13.40 -7.20 -23.51
C PRO A 51 12.41 -6.72 -22.45
N ALA A 52 11.22 -7.34 -22.40
CA ALA A 52 10.23 -6.99 -21.40
C ALA A 52 10.79 -7.26 -20.00
N GLU A 53 10.69 -6.28 -19.10
CA GLU A 53 11.08 -6.44 -17.70
C GLU A 53 10.29 -7.59 -17.05
N PRO A 54 10.91 -8.37 -16.15
CA PRO A 54 10.24 -9.49 -15.50
C PRO A 54 9.03 -8.99 -14.69
N ALA A 55 7.86 -9.58 -14.95
CA ALA A 55 6.61 -9.15 -14.33
C ALA A 55 6.66 -9.32 -12.79
N VAL A 56 6.56 -8.19 -12.08
CA VAL A 56 6.60 -8.14 -10.61
C VAL A 56 5.52 -9.02 -10.00
N LYS A 57 5.92 -9.98 -9.15
CA LYS A 57 4.99 -10.83 -8.41
C LYS A 57 4.25 -10.01 -7.35
N THR A 58 2.92 -10.02 -7.41
CA THR A 58 2.06 -9.35 -6.43
C THR A 58 1.10 -10.33 -5.78
N TYR A 59 0.76 -10.07 -4.52
CA TYR A 59 -0.25 -10.81 -3.77
C TYR A 59 -1.47 -9.90 -3.60
N LYS A 60 -2.67 -10.46 -3.71
CA LYS A 60 -3.96 -9.73 -3.67
C LYS A 60 -4.73 -10.08 -2.41
N ASP A 61 -5.89 -9.48 -2.22
CA ASP A 61 -6.91 -9.90 -1.26
C ASP A 61 -7.00 -11.42 -1.05
N GLY A 62 -7.08 -11.84 0.21
CA GLY A 62 -7.07 -13.25 0.61
C GLY A 62 -6.30 -13.49 1.91
N MET A 63 -6.15 -14.76 2.29
CA MET A 63 -5.28 -15.20 3.37
C MET A 63 -4.10 -15.98 2.78
N HIS A 64 -2.88 -15.55 3.06
CA HIS A 64 -1.64 -16.13 2.52
C HIS A 64 -0.82 -16.72 3.67
N LYS A 65 -0.53 -18.02 3.63
CA LYS A 65 0.35 -18.66 4.61
C LYS A 65 1.81 -18.35 4.29
N VAL A 66 2.51 -17.79 5.26
CA VAL A 66 3.90 -17.35 5.13
C VAL A 66 4.83 -18.57 5.18
N GLY A 67 5.74 -18.65 4.21
CA GLY A 67 6.54 -19.85 3.95
C GLY A 67 5.81 -20.91 3.12
N THR A 68 4.69 -20.57 2.48
CA THR A 68 3.97 -21.48 1.56
C THR A 68 3.42 -20.73 0.35
N ASP A 69 2.51 -19.78 0.57
CA ASP A 69 1.89 -19.00 -0.51
C ASP A 69 2.73 -17.74 -0.81
N ILE A 70 3.19 -17.10 0.26
CA ILE A 70 4.02 -15.89 0.30
C ILE A 70 5.31 -16.18 1.09
N PRO A 71 6.51 -15.81 0.61
CA PRO A 71 7.75 -15.94 1.40
C PRO A 71 7.75 -15.04 2.64
N ALA A 72 8.46 -15.42 3.70
CA ALA A 72 8.84 -14.49 4.76
C ALA A 72 9.64 -13.30 4.18
N GLY A 73 9.48 -12.12 4.77
CA GLY A 73 10.12 -10.89 4.30
C GLY A 73 9.33 -9.63 4.64
N GLU A 74 9.77 -8.51 4.08
CA GLU A 74 9.11 -7.21 4.19
C GLU A 74 8.34 -6.88 2.90
N TYR A 75 7.12 -6.36 3.07
CA TYR A 75 6.19 -6.08 1.99
C TYR A 75 5.62 -4.67 2.10
N VAL A 76 5.50 -3.99 0.96
CA VAL A 76 4.68 -2.77 0.84
C VAL A 76 3.27 -3.19 0.43
N LEU A 77 2.29 -2.81 1.24
CA LEU A 77 0.87 -2.99 0.95
C LEU A 77 0.34 -1.71 0.29
N MET A 78 -0.06 -1.79 -0.97
CA MET A 78 -0.68 -0.68 -1.70
C MET A 78 -2.20 -0.84 -1.69
N SER A 79 -2.93 0.19 -1.25
CA SER A 79 -4.39 0.22 -1.27
C SER A 79 -4.93 0.20 -2.70
N ASN A 80 -6.07 -0.44 -2.91
CA ASN A 80 -6.89 -0.35 -4.12
C ASN A 80 -8.39 -0.12 -3.82
N SER A 81 -8.72 0.15 -2.56
CA SER A 81 -10.06 0.49 -2.05
C SER A 81 -10.06 1.88 -1.40
N PHE A 82 -11.21 2.34 -0.91
CA PHE A 82 -11.28 3.53 -0.06
C PHE A 82 -10.49 3.36 1.25
N MET A 83 -10.56 2.18 1.87
CA MET A 83 -9.80 1.81 3.06
C MET A 83 -9.42 0.33 2.96
N SER A 84 -8.14 0.03 3.18
CA SER A 84 -7.55 -1.31 3.19
C SER A 84 -7.35 -1.81 4.61
N TYR A 85 -7.29 -3.13 4.77
CA TYR A 85 -6.99 -3.80 6.04
C TYR A 85 -5.97 -4.91 5.83
N PHE A 86 -5.07 -5.09 6.79
CA PHE A 86 -4.21 -6.28 6.88
C PHE A 86 -4.23 -6.88 8.29
N GLU A 87 -3.92 -8.17 8.37
CA GLU A 87 -3.81 -8.94 9.61
C GLU A 87 -2.61 -9.88 9.51
N VAL A 88 -1.73 -9.88 10.51
CA VAL A 88 -0.69 -10.89 10.68
C VAL A 88 -1.10 -11.76 11.86
N ALA A 89 -1.35 -13.05 11.61
CA ALA A 89 -1.82 -13.99 12.61
C ALA A 89 -0.85 -15.17 12.83
N ASN A 90 -0.91 -15.78 14.01
CA ASN A 90 -0.13 -16.97 14.38
C ASN A 90 -0.75 -18.27 13.87
N ASP A 91 -2.05 -18.28 13.55
CA ASP A 91 -2.75 -19.39 12.94
C ASP A 91 -3.98 -18.92 12.14
N SER A 92 -4.65 -19.87 11.47
CA SER A 92 -5.80 -19.61 10.60
C SER A 92 -7.17 -19.70 11.32
N LYS A 93 -7.24 -19.59 12.65
CA LYS A 93 -8.52 -19.72 13.39
C LYS A 93 -9.39 -18.47 13.35
N GLY A 94 -8.80 -17.30 13.08
CA GLY A 94 -9.51 -16.01 13.06
C GLY A 94 -10.04 -15.57 14.43
N THR A 95 -9.38 -15.95 15.52
CA THR A 95 -9.70 -15.44 16.88
C THR A 95 -8.82 -14.26 17.23
N LEU A 96 -9.22 -13.45 18.22
CA LEU A 96 -8.41 -12.32 18.68
C LEU A 96 -7.04 -12.76 19.25
N ASP A 97 -6.97 -13.93 19.89
CA ASP A 97 -5.71 -14.53 20.37
C ASP A 97 -4.79 -15.02 19.22
N SER A 98 -5.31 -15.16 17.99
CA SER A 98 -4.51 -15.45 16.80
C SER A 98 -3.77 -14.22 16.28
N ILE A 99 -4.30 -13.00 16.50
CA ILE A 99 -3.78 -11.77 15.91
C ILE A 99 -2.46 -11.35 16.59
N ILE A 100 -1.42 -11.16 15.78
CA ILE A 100 -0.13 -10.60 16.21
C ILE A 100 -0.15 -9.09 15.98
N ALA A 101 -0.59 -8.67 14.79
CA ALA A 101 -0.78 -7.27 14.42
C ALA A 101 -1.90 -7.12 13.38
N ASN A 102 -2.59 -5.99 13.37
CA ASN A 102 -3.51 -5.58 12.31
C ASN A 102 -3.62 -4.05 12.22
N ASP A 103 -4.06 -3.55 11.07
CA ASP A 103 -4.13 -2.11 10.79
C ASP A 103 -5.17 -1.79 9.72
N ASN A 104 -5.67 -0.55 9.71
CA ASN A 104 -6.46 0.01 8.60
C ASN A 104 -5.70 1.17 7.96
N PHE A 105 -5.61 1.20 6.63
CA PHE A 105 -4.81 2.20 5.91
C PHE A 105 -5.46 2.63 4.59
N TYR A 106 -5.25 3.89 4.20
CA TYR A 106 -5.89 4.51 3.03
C TYR A 106 -5.02 4.42 1.75
N THR A 107 -3.70 4.56 1.89
CA THR A 107 -2.75 4.71 0.78
C THR A 107 -1.76 3.55 0.66
N ARG A 108 -0.75 3.49 1.55
CA ARG A 108 0.23 2.40 1.66
C ARG A 108 0.55 2.09 3.11
N SER A 109 0.84 0.82 3.41
CA SER A 109 1.43 0.38 4.67
C SER A 109 2.66 -0.51 4.41
N ILE A 110 3.51 -0.75 5.41
CA ILE A 110 4.68 -1.63 5.30
C ILE A 110 4.57 -2.68 6.39
N VAL A 111 4.74 -3.96 6.05
CA VAL A 111 4.63 -5.08 7.01
C VAL A 111 5.76 -6.09 6.84
N THR A 112 6.35 -6.53 7.95
CA THR A 112 7.26 -7.68 8.01
C THR A 112 6.52 -8.94 8.46
N VAL A 113 6.64 -10.01 7.69
CA VAL A 113 6.06 -11.33 7.99
C VAL A 113 7.11 -12.43 8.02
N LYS A 114 6.86 -13.47 8.83
CA LYS A 114 7.79 -14.55 9.19
C LYS A 114 7.15 -15.92 8.92
N ASP A 115 7.96 -16.92 8.58
CA ASP A 115 7.45 -18.26 8.22
C ASP A 115 6.54 -18.87 9.30
N GLY A 116 5.46 -19.50 8.87
CA GLY A 116 4.43 -20.06 9.74
C GLY A 116 3.36 -19.07 10.20
N GLN A 117 3.54 -17.76 10.01
CA GLN A 117 2.46 -16.78 10.16
C GLN A 117 1.46 -16.84 8.99
N TYR A 118 0.36 -16.12 9.12
CA TYR A 118 -0.67 -15.95 8.10
C TYR A 118 -0.88 -14.46 7.86
N LEU A 119 -0.76 -14.01 6.61
CA LEU A 119 -1.01 -12.64 6.18
C LEU A 119 -2.36 -12.55 5.47
N LYS A 120 -3.31 -11.86 6.09
CA LYS A 120 -4.61 -11.51 5.51
C LYS A 120 -4.50 -10.15 4.84
N LEU A 121 -5.02 -10.04 3.62
CA LEU A 121 -5.10 -8.80 2.84
C LEU A 121 -6.56 -8.55 2.46
N GLN A 122 -7.02 -7.31 2.61
CA GLN A 122 -8.35 -6.86 2.17
C GLN A 122 -8.24 -5.44 1.58
N GLY A 123 -8.77 -5.23 0.37
CA GLY A 123 -8.72 -3.97 -0.36
C GLY A 123 -7.35 -3.58 -0.93
N CYS A 124 -6.34 -4.47 -0.91
CA CYS A 124 -4.94 -4.11 -1.14
C CYS A 124 -4.13 -5.13 -1.96
N LYS A 125 -2.93 -4.72 -2.38
CA LYS A 125 -1.93 -5.60 -3.02
C LYS A 125 -0.61 -5.51 -2.26
N ALA A 126 -0.03 -6.66 -1.91
CA ALA A 126 1.32 -6.72 -1.38
C ALA A 126 2.35 -6.88 -2.50
N TYR A 127 3.40 -6.07 -2.43
CA TYR A 127 4.62 -6.14 -3.23
C TYR A 127 5.77 -6.48 -2.28
N ALA A 128 6.72 -7.33 -2.67
CA ALA A 128 7.96 -7.46 -1.90
C ALA A 128 8.65 -6.08 -1.88
N PHE A 129 9.24 -5.67 -0.76
CA PHE A 129 9.62 -4.27 -0.54
C PHE A 129 10.51 -3.68 -1.66
N VAL A 130 11.43 -4.49 -2.21
CA VAL A 130 12.33 -4.10 -3.30
C VAL A 130 11.63 -3.86 -4.64
N ASP A 131 10.52 -4.58 -4.89
CA ASP A 131 9.73 -4.55 -6.13
C ASP A 131 8.52 -3.59 -6.05
N ALA A 132 8.37 -2.89 -4.93
CA ALA A 132 7.23 -2.00 -4.69
C ALA A 132 7.29 -0.73 -5.56
N PRO A 133 6.12 -0.17 -5.94
CA PRO A 133 6.05 1.16 -6.56
C PRO A 133 6.80 2.19 -5.70
N LYS A 134 7.61 3.04 -6.35
CA LYS A 134 8.34 4.11 -5.66
C LYS A 134 7.35 5.15 -5.12
N VAL A 135 7.76 5.79 -4.04
CA VAL A 135 6.97 6.82 -3.36
C VAL A 135 6.83 8.06 -4.24
N GLU A 136 5.58 8.47 -4.47
CA GLU A 136 5.27 9.71 -5.16
C GLU A 136 5.22 10.89 -4.18
N ILE A 137 6.27 11.72 -4.19
CA ILE A 137 6.28 13.03 -3.54
C ILE A 137 5.58 14.03 -4.47
N LYS A 138 4.65 14.83 -3.93
CA LYS A 138 3.85 15.80 -4.70
C LYS A 138 3.94 17.18 -4.08
N ASP A 139 4.38 18.17 -4.86
CA ASP A 139 4.55 19.57 -4.45
C ASP A 139 5.39 19.78 -3.17
N GLY A 140 6.38 18.91 -2.95
CA GLY A 140 7.21 18.91 -1.73
C GLY A 140 6.59 18.20 -0.52
N PHE A 141 5.44 17.55 -0.69
CA PHE A 141 4.76 16.79 0.35
C PHE A 141 4.82 15.29 0.13
N LEU A 142 5.04 14.57 1.23
CA LEU A 142 4.81 13.14 1.37
C LEU A 142 3.36 12.94 1.84
N PRO A 143 2.50 12.20 1.12
CA PRO A 143 1.11 11.98 1.53
C PRO A 143 1.03 11.06 2.77
N GLU A 144 -0.18 10.83 3.28
CA GLU A 144 -0.39 9.83 4.34
C GLU A 144 0.06 8.41 3.90
N GLY A 145 0.33 7.54 4.85
CA GLY A 145 0.84 6.18 4.64
C GLY A 145 2.03 5.83 5.55
N MET A 146 2.58 4.64 5.38
CA MET A 146 3.80 4.20 6.07
C MET A 146 5.02 4.24 5.13
N TYR A 147 6.18 4.64 5.66
CA TYR A 147 7.40 4.94 4.92
C TYR A 147 8.65 4.44 5.66
N LYS A 148 9.64 3.90 4.94
CA LYS A 148 10.91 3.44 5.50
C LYS A 148 12.00 4.50 5.36
N VAL A 149 12.53 4.96 6.48
CA VAL A 149 13.52 6.03 6.56
C VAL A 149 14.89 5.49 6.12
N GLY A 150 15.62 6.29 5.35
CA GLY A 150 16.82 5.87 4.61
C GLY A 150 16.52 5.19 3.26
N VAL A 151 15.25 5.05 2.85
CA VAL A 151 14.86 4.43 1.56
C VAL A 151 13.73 5.16 0.84
N ASP A 152 12.59 5.38 1.49
CA ASP A 152 11.46 6.14 0.96
C ASP A 152 11.63 7.66 1.17
N ILE A 153 12.21 8.04 2.31
CA ILE A 153 12.65 9.40 2.68
C ILE A 153 14.00 9.30 3.43
N PRO A 154 14.89 10.30 3.37
CA PRO A 154 16.10 10.31 4.18
C PRO A 154 15.79 10.59 5.67
N ALA A 155 16.76 10.33 6.55
CA ALA A 155 16.73 10.82 7.93
C ALA A 155 16.74 12.36 8.00
N GLY A 156 16.08 12.93 9.00
CA GLY A 156 15.97 14.38 9.19
C GLY A 156 14.84 14.79 10.13
N GLU A 157 14.66 16.11 10.29
CA GLU A 157 13.50 16.70 10.96
C GLU A 157 12.55 17.33 9.93
N TYR A 158 11.27 17.02 10.04
CA TYR A 158 10.24 17.43 9.09
C TYR A 158 8.99 17.97 9.79
N LYS A 159 8.27 18.87 9.11
CA LYS A 159 6.97 19.34 9.59
C LYS A 159 5.87 18.34 9.20
N VAL A 160 5.07 17.92 10.18
CA VAL A 160 3.83 17.17 9.97
C VAL A 160 2.66 18.15 9.91
N ILE A 161 1.79 18.03 8.91
CA ILE A 161 0.59 18.84 8.75
C ILE A 161 -0.63 17.90 8.75
N PRO A 162 -1.49 17.93 9.79
CA PRO A 162 -2.71 17.15 9.81
C PRO A 162 -3.77 17.76 8.88
N GLU A 163 -4.60 16.89 8.29
CA GLU A 163 -5.70 17.25 7.38
C GLU A 163 -7.05 16.99 8.06
N GLY A 164 -7.14 17.35 9.34
CA GLY A 164 -8.25 17.03 10.24
C GLY A 164 -7.71 16.62 11.61
N MET A 165 -8.09 15.44 12.09
CA MET A 165 -7.38 14.75 13.18
C MET A 165 -6.31 13.87 12.55
N GLY A 166 -5.03 14.21 12.75
CA GLY A 166 -3.91 13.43 12.25
C GLY A 166 -3.33 12.47 13.31
N TYR A 167 -2.65 11.44 12.85
CA TYR A 167 -1.78 10.60 13.69
C TYR A 167 -0.41 10.47 13.02
N VAL A 168 0.64 10.59 13.84
CA VAL A 168 2.04 10.34 13.43
C VAL A 168 2.67 9.32 14.37
N GLU A 169 3.44 8.40 13.81
CA GLU A 169 4.19 7.41 14.56
C GLU A 169 5.55 7.17 13.90
N VAL A 170 6.58 7.04 14.73
CA VAL A 170 7.91 6.55 14.36
C VAL A 170 8.12 5.22 15.07
N SER A 171 8.29 4.14 14.30
CA SER A 171 8.51 2.78 14.77
C SER A 171 9.89 2.26 14.34
N SER A 172 10.48 1.41 15.17
CA SER A 172 11.83 0.83 14.98
C SER A 172 11.87 -0.33 13.99
N ASN A 173 10.71 -0.83 13.56
CA ASN A 173 10.55 -1.89 12.56
C ASN A 173 9.12 -1.84 11.96
N SER A 174 8.81 -2.76 11.05
CA SER A 174 7.49 -2.92 10.40
C SER A 174 6.69 -4.13 10.89
N THR A 175 6.85 -4.59 12.14
CA THR A 175 6.00 -5.65 12.72
C THR A 175 4.71 -5.14 13.39
N HIS A 176 4.59 -3.81 13.58
CA HIS A 176 3.46 -3.15 14.26
C HIS A 176 3.23 -3.64 15.71
N ASP A 177 4.28 -4.18 16.35
CA ASP A 177 4.28 -4.48 17.78
C ASP A 177 4.25 -3.17 18.59
N LEU A 178 3.43 -3.05 19.63
CA LEU A 178 3.43 -1.85 20.52
C LEU A 178 4.82 -1.54 21.12
N MET A 179 5.69 -2.54 21.22
CA MET A 179 7.07 -2.40 21.70
C MET A 179 8.05 -1.89 20.62
N SER A 180 7.65 -1.76 19.36
CA SER A 180 8.48 -1.15 18.31
C SER A 180 8.36 0.36 18.23
N ILE A 181 7.28 0.95 18.76
CA ILE A 181 7.00 2.38 18.72
C ILE A 181 8.10 3.14 19.48
N VAL A 182 8.75 4.07 18.79
CA VAL A 182 9.77 4.98 19.33
C VAL A 182 9.13 6.27 19.83
N SER A 183 8.17 6.80 19.07
CA SER A 183 7.34 7.96 19.43
C SER A 183 6.07 7.98 18.60
N ASN A 184 4.96 8.47 19.16
CA ASN A 184 3.73 8.76 18.41
C ASN A 184 2.97 9.95 19.02
N ASP A 185 2.09 10.57 18.22
CA ASP A 185 1.24 11.69 18.66
C ASP A 185 -0.08 11.78 17.87
N ASN A 186 -1.10 12.39 18.47
CA ASN A 186 -2.40 12.68 17.87
C ASN A 186 -2.52 14.19 17.61
N LEU A 187 -2.50 14.57 16.33
CA LEU A 187 -2.29 15.94 15.89
C LEU A 187 -3.61 16.67 15.60
N THR A 188 -3.79 17.82 16.25
CA THR A 188 -4.85 18.81 15.96
C THR A 188 -4.33 20.09 15.31
N GLY A 189 -3.02 20.16 15.07
CA GLY A 189 -2.32 21.27 14.41
C GLY A 189 -0.95 20.81 13.89
N GLU A 190 -0.21 21.71 13.23
CA GLU A 190 1.13 21.41 12.73
C GLU A 190 2.10 21.04 13.87
N SER A 191 2.95 20.05 13.63
CA SER A 191 4.01 19.61 14.57
C SER A 191 5.30 19.29 13.81
N TYR A 192 6.37 18.93 14.51
CA TYR A 192 7.62 18.44 13.91
C TYR A 192 7.89 17.00 14.33
N ILE A 193 8.48 16.22 13.44
CA ILE A 193 8.94 14.85 13.70
C ILE A 193 10.37 14.68 13.21
N THR A 194 11.23 14.14 14.09
CA THR A 194 12.59 13.73 13.74
C THR A 194 12.61 12.22 13.48
N VAL A 195 13.23 11.81 12.38
CA VAL A 195 13.34 10.42 11.93
C VAL A 195 14.79 10.04 11.58
N GLN A 196 15.15 8.79 11.83
CA GLN A 196 16.51 8.23 11.66
C GLN A 196 16.50 7.03 10.71
N ASP A 197 17.61 6.78 10.01
CA ASP A 197 17.69 5.69 9.02
C ASP A 197 17.34 4.33 9.61
N GLY A 198 16.57 3.54 8.87
CA GLY A 198 16.04 2.24 9.31
C GLY A 198 14.79 2.30 10.18
N GLN A 199 14.35 3.49 10.64
CA GLN A 199 13.03 3.67 11.25
C GLN A 199 11.91 3.66 10.20
N TYR A 200 10.67 3.63 10.69
CA TYR A 200 9.45 3.61 9.90
C TYR A 200 8.54 4.74 10.36
N LEU A 201 8.19 5.65 9.46
CA LEU A 201 7.27 6.75 9.70
C LEU A 201 5.88 6.35 9.20
N LYS A 202 4.87 6.33 10.08
CA LYS A 202 3.45 6.19 9.73
C LYS A 202 2.75 7.54 9.91
N LEU A 203 1.96 7.90 8.89
CA LEU A 203 1.10 9.07 8.83
C LEU A 203 -0.31 8.62 8.49
N SER A 204 -1.32 9.15 9.18
CA SER A 204 -2.74 8.91 8.91
C SER A 204 -3.50 10.22 9.09
N GLY A 205 -4.30 10.63 8.10
CA GLY A 205 -4.97 11.95 8.12
C GLY A 205 -3.98 13.12 8.23
N ALA A 206 -2.76 12.95 7.71
CA ALA A 206 -1.66 13.91 7.81
C ALA A 206 -0.64 13.69 6.69
N LYS A 207 0.06 14.76 6.32
CA LYS A 207 1.13 14.76 5.32
C LYS A 207 2.42 15.35 5.88
N LEU A 208 3.57 14.87 5.39
CA LEU A 208 4.87 15.41 5.72
C LEU A 208 5.24 16.52 4.74
N LYS A 209 5.68 17.67 5.23
CA LYS A 209 6.39 18.64 4.39
C LYS A 209 7.88 18.27 4.39
N LEU A 210 8.42 18.04 3.19
CA LEU A 210 9.86 17.88 2.98
C LEU A 210 10.54 19.25 2.88
N ASN A 211 11.84 19.29 3.20
CA ASN A 211 12.67 20.50 3.20
C ASN A 211 13.45 20.65 1.89
#